data_AF-W2T5G0-F1
#
_entry.id   AF-W2T5G0-F1
#
_cell.length_a   1.000
_cell.length_b   1.000
_cell.length_c   1.000
_cell.angle_alpha   90.00
_cell.angle_beta   90.00
_cell.angle_gamma   90.00
#
_symmetry.space_group_name_H-M   'P 1'
#
loop_
_entity.id
_entity.type
_entity.pdbx_description
1 polymer ?
#
loop_
_entity_poly.entity_id
_entity_poly.type
_entity_poly.pdbx_seq_one_letter_code
_entity_poly.pdbx_strand_id
1 'polypeptide(L)'
;MPFCSPRNVNMKDGKIVSVVFVKTDQDSRGNWYEDEEQTITLKADYVISAFGSTLLQEKVISAMSPVKMNSWGLPDVDKSTQSTSVPWVFAGGDVAGVAETTVESVNDGKIAAWSIHKYIQSLHGNDVGSTPKLPMFYTPVDEVDISVEMCGVKFENPFGLASAPPTTSGPMCRRAFQEGWGFVLTKTFGLDKDLVTNVSPRIVRGSTVGPIYGPNQGSFLNIELISEKSSAYWLQCIKELKHDFPTKIVIASIMCTYNEEDWVLLAKQCEDAGADILELNLSCPHGMGEKGMGLACGQDSNIVKTICSWISKTVKVIDLFINMWGLEQEFCRRFKPTNKDMLKKFHVTF
;
A
#
# COMPACT_ATOMS: atom_id res chain seq x y z
N MET A 1 30.86 22.89 29.46
CA MET A 1 31.84 22.12 30.26
C MET A 1 31.18 20.80 30.60
N PRO A 2 31.71 19.66 30.17
CA PRO A 2 31.30 18.37 30.72
C PRO A 2 31.84 18.23 32.15
N PHE A 3 31.26 17.33 32.94
CA PHE A 3 31.77 16.94 34.27
C PHE A 3 31.81 18.05 35.33
N CYS A 4 30.74 18.83 35.45
CA CYS A 4 30.65 19.94 36.40
C CYS A 4 29.29 19.97 37.09
N SER A 5 29.30 20.16 38.42
CA SER A 5 28.10 20.34 39.22
C SER A 5 28.04 21.77 39.77
N PRO A 6 26.92 22.51 39.62
CA PRO A 6 26.81 23.88 40.09
C PRO A 6 26.83 23.96 41.62
N ARG A 7 27.48 24.98 42.17
CA ARG A 7 27.59 25.24 43.62
C ARG A 7 27.08 26.59 44.05
N ASN A 8 27.44 27.65 43.33
CA ASN A 8 27.03 28.99 43.70
C ASN A 8 26.84 29.89 42.47
N VAL A 9 25.90 30.83 42.54
CA VAL A 9 25.74 31.89 41.55
C VAL A 9 26.18 33.20 42.19
N ASN A 10 27.32 33.74 41.74
CA ASN A 10 27.86 34.98 42.26
C ASN A 10 27.11 36.15 41.63
N MET A 11 26.70 37.09 42.48
CA MET A 11 26.04 38.33 42.06
C MET A 11 26.87 39.55 42.45
N LYS A 12 26.81 40.58 41.62
CA LYS A 12 27.36 41.92 41.89
C LYS A 12 26.40 42.97 41.35
N ASP A 13 26.10 43.98 42.16
CA ASP A 13 25.21 45.11 41.79
C ASP A 13 23.86 44.64 41.23
N GLY A 14 23.29 43.58 41.83
CA GLY A 14 22.01 42.99 41.43
C GLY A 14 22.04 42.17 40.13
N LYS A 15 23.23 41.90 39.57
CA LYS A 15 23.40 41.11 38.35
C LYS A 15 24.25 39.87 38.62
N ILE A 16 23.96 38.78 37.90
CA ILE A 16 24.83 37.60 37.89
C ILE A 16 26.14 37.99 37.22
N VAL A 17 27.27 37.56 37.80
CA VAL A 17 28.61 37.81 37.24
C VAL A 17 29.42 36.55 37.01
N SER A 18 29.11 35.47 37.73
CA SER A 18 29.71 34.15 37.50
C SER A 18 28.93 33.03 38.18
N VAL A 19 29.19 31.79 37.76
CA VAL A 19 28.72 30.57 38.41
C VAL A 19 29.94 29.75 38.83
N VAL A 20 29.94 29.28 40.07
CA VAL A 20 30.93 28.37 40.63
C VAL A 20 30.43 26.94 40.44
N PHE A 21 31.30 26.10 39.91
CA PHE A 21 31.10 24.67 39.76
C PHE A 21 32.19 23.92 40.51
N VAL A 22 31.89 22.67 40.85
CA VAL A 22 32.91 21.67 41.22
C VAL A 22 33.01 20.60 40.14
N LYS A 23 34.19 20.01 40.00
CA LYS A 23 34.40 18.90 39.07
C LYS A 23 33.63 17.67 39.56
N THR A 24 32.97 16.98 38.64
CA THR A 24 32.43 15.62 38.88
C THR A 24 33.33 14.59 38.20
N ASP A 25 33.52 13.42 38.78
CA ASP A 25 34.19 12.30 38.10
C ASP A 25 33.51 10.97 38.41
N GLN A 26 33.87 9.92 37.68
CA GLN A 26 33.30 8.58 37.87
C GLN A 26 34.33 7.63 38.45
N ASP A 27 33.98 6.94 39.53
CA ASP A 27 34.84 5.91 40.11
C ASP A 27 34.89 4.64 39.23
N SER A 28 35.78 3.70 39.57
CA SER A 28 35.93 2.44 38.84
C SER A 28 34.70 1.51 38.89
N ARG A 29 33.70 1.83 39.72
CA ARG A 29 32.43 1.11 39.85
C ARG A 29 31.28 1.81 39.11
N GLY A 30 31.53 2.96 38.49
CA GLY A 30 30.54 3.73 37.77
C GLY A 30 29.77 4.74 38.64
N ASN A 31 30.14 4.92 39.92
CA ASN A 31 29.49 5.92 40.78
C ASN A 31 30.07 7.30 40.49
N TRP A 32 29.18 8.28 40.36
CA TRP A 32 29.56 9.67 40.21
C TRP A 32 29.86 10.29 41.57
N TYR A 33 30.96 11.02 41.66
CA TYR A 33 31.32 11.81 42.84
C TYR A 33 31.66 13.24 42.46
N GLU A 34 31.55 14.14 43.44
CA GLU A 34 31.87 15.56 43.31
C GLU A 34 33.18 15.84 44.07
N ASP A 35 34.13 16.51 43.42
CA ASP A 35 35.41 16.89 44.01
C ASP A 35 35.37 18.37 44.42
N GLU A 36 35.11 18.61 45.71
CA GLU A 36 34.99 19.94 46.29
C GLU A 36 36.31 20.75 46.25
N GLU A 37 37.46 20.08 46.11
CA GLU A 37 38.76 20.77 46.00
C GLU A 37 38.98 21.33 44.59
N GLN A 38 38.33 20.74 43.58
CA GLN A 38 38.45 21.15 42.18
C GLN A 38 37.30 22.06 41.76
N THR A 39 37.48 23.37 41.97
CA THR A 39 36.49 24.39 41.63
C THR A 39 36.77 25.09 40.29
N ILE A 40 35.70 25.45 39.58
CA ILE A 40 35.77 26.27 38.36
C ILE A 40 34.77 27.43 38.50
N THR A 41 35.25 28.67 38.37
CA THR A 41 34.38 29.85 38.32
C THR A 41 34.27 30.35 36.89
N LEU A 42 33.08 30.22 36.30
CA LEU A 42 32.80 30.67 34.94
C LEU A 42 32.06 32.01 34.97
N LYS A 43 32.61 33.04 34.32
CA LYS A 43 31.90 34.32 34.15
C LYS A 43 30.66 34.13 33.29
N ALA A 44 29.54 34.68 33.74
CA ALA A 44 28.26 34.61 33.04
C ALA A 44 27.36 35.76 33.50
N ASP A 45 26.54 36.29 32.60
CA ASP A 45 25.54 37.32 32.89
C ASP A 45 24.13 36.73 33.09
N TYR A 46 23.89 35.54 32.55
CA TYR A 46 22.61 34.82 32.60
C TYR A 46 22.84 33.35 32.97
N VAL A 47 21.90 32.79 33.74
CA VAL A 47 21.85 31.37 34.09
C VAL A 47 20.47 30.85 33.74
N ILE A 48 20.44 29.82 32.91
CA ILE A 48 19.20 29.14 32.50
C ILE A 48 19.28 27.71 33.01
N SER A 49 18.40 27.35 33.93
CA SER A 49 18.27 25.97 34.41
C SER A 49 17.41 25.18 33.42
N ALA A 50 17.92 24.02 33.01
CA ALA A 50 17.26 23.11 32.09
C ALA A 50 17.36 21.66 32.58
N PHE A 51 17.19 21.43 33.89
CA PHE A 51 17.28 20.10 34.52
C PHE A 51 16.06 19.19 34.25
N GLY A 52 15.09 19.69 33.47
CA GLY A 52 13.83 19.00 33.21
C GLY A 52 12.66 19.58 33.99
N SER A 53 11.54 18.88 33.93
CA SER A 53 10.29 19.23 34.62
C SER A 53 9.83 18.06 35.47
N THR A 54 9.02 18.35 36.49
CA THR A 54 8.45 17.33 37.38
C THR A 54 7.11 17.81 37.94
N LEU A 55 6.36 16.89 38.55
CA LEU A 55 5.07 17.17 39.17
C LEU A 55 5.22 17.30 40.69
N LEU A 56 5.27 18.53 41.20
CA LEU A 56 5.46 18.81 42.64
C LEU A 56 4.29 19.55 43.29
N GLN A 57 3.34 20.07 42.51
CA GLN A 57 2.29 20.93 43.05
C GLN A 57 1.26 20.11 43.84
N GLU A 58 1.28 20.22 45.17
CA GLU A 58 0.45 19.42 46.09
C GLU A 58 -1.05 19.46 45.77
N LYS A 59 -1.57 20.63 45.37
CA LYS A 59 -2.99 20.78 44.98
C LYS A 59 -3.34 19.97 43.74
N VAL A 60 -2.44 19.88 42.76
CA VAL A 60 -2.64 19.09 41.53
C VAL A 60 -2.57 17.61 41.86
N ILE A 61 -1.57 17.20 42.66
CA ILE A 61 -1.42 15.80 43.11
C ILE A 61 -2.67 15.36 43.90
N SER A 62 -3.13 16.19 44.84
CA SER A 62 -4.32 15.92 45.65
C SER A 62 -5.60 15.80 44.82
N ALA A 63 -5.70 16.56 43.71
CA ALA A 63 -6.83 16.49 42.80
C ALA A 63 -6.92 15.17 42.01
N MET A 64 -5.82 14.42 41.92
CA MET A 64 -5.80 13.09 41.29
C MET A 64 -6.21 11.96 42.24
N SER A 65 -6.42 12.23 43.54
CA SER A 65 -6.89 11.22 44.48
C SER A 65 -8.23 10.61 44.02
N PRO A 66 -8.41 9.27 44.03
CA PRO A 66 -7.57 8.26 44.70
C PRO A 66 -6.59 7.49 43.77
N VAL A 67 -6.13 8.09 42.67
CA VAL A 67 -5.13 7.46 41.78
C VAL A 67 -3.82 7.19 42.55
N LYS A 68 -3.31 5.96 42.44
CA LYS A 68 -2.01 5.57 43.00
C LYS A 68 -0.88 6.27 42.26
N MET A 69 0.09 6.77 43.01
CA MET A 69 1.33 7.33 42.47
C MET A 69 2.47 6.31 42.59
N ASN A 70 3.38 6.32 41.63
CA ASN A 70 4.59 5.51 41.64
C ASN A 70 5.69 6.15 42.50
N SER A 71 6.86 5.51 42.58
CA SER A 71 8.02 5.99 43.37
C SER A 71 8.59 7.33 42.90
N TRP A 72 8.23 7.79 41.70
CA TRP A 72 8.66 9.05 41.11
C TRP A 72 7.64 10.19 41.35
N GLY A 73 6.55 9.92 42.08
CA GLY A 73 5.50 10.92 42.34
C GLY A 73 4.58 11.19 41.15
N LEU A 74 4.58 10.30 40.16
CA LEU A 74 3.72 10.35 38.97
C LEU A 74 2.60 9.31 39.06
N PRO A 75 1.46 9.49 38.36
CA PRO A 75 0.42 8.47 38.29
C PRO A 75 0.96 7.11 37.85
N ASP A 76 0.61 6.06 38.59
CA ASP A 76 0.92 4.69 38.22
C ASP A 76 -0.05 4.21 37.13
N VAL A 77 0.49 3.79 35.99
CA VAL A 77 -0.28 3.40 34.81
C VAL A 77 0.12 2.02 34.30
N ASP A 78 -0.87 1.27 33.82
CA ASP A 78 -0.62 0.08 33.01
C ASP A 78 -0.13 0.50 31.62
N LYS A 79 1.12 0.16 31.27
CA LYS A 79 1.75 0.60 30.01
C LYS A 79 1.09 0.07 28.73
N SER A 80 0.25 -0.95 28.83
CA SER A 80 -0.45 -1.54 27.67
C SER A 80 -1.82 -0.91 27.42
N THR A 81 -2.42 -0.31 28.45
CA THR A 81 -3.78 0.26 28.39
C THR A 81 -3.84 1.73 28.75
N GLN A 82 -2.79 2.28 29.36
CA GLN A 82 -2.73 3.61 29.96
C GLN A 82 -3.79 3.85 31.05
N SER A 83 -4.30 2.76 31.64
CA SER A 83 -5.25 2.81 32.75
C SER A 83 -4.53 3.01 34.08
N THR A 84 -5.16 3.75 34.99
CA THR A 84 -4.66 3.93 36.36
C THR A 84 -5.28 2.90 37.31
N SER A 85 -4.95 2.98 38.60
CA SER A 85 -5.63 2.23 39.66
C SER A 85 -7.15 2.51 39.78
N VAL A 86 -7.65 3.60 39.18
CA VAL A 86 -9.06 3.97 39.17
C VAL A 86 -9.63 3.64 37.78
N PRO A 87 -10.61 2.72 37.64
CA PRO A 87 -11.01 2.15 36.34
C PRO A 87 -11.46 3.15 35.27
N TRP A 88 -11.96 4.31 35.66
CA TRP A 88 -12.44 5.36 34.76
C TRP A 88 -11.43 6.48 34.50
N VAL A 89 -10.22 6.38 35.07
CA VAL A 89 -9.15 7.37 34.94
C VAL A 89 -7.96 6.76 34.20
N PHE A 90 -7.50 7.48 33.19
CA PHE A 90 -6.40 7.11 32.29
C PHE A 90 -5.38 8.25 32.25
N ALA A 91 -4.11 7.94 32.03
CA ALA A 91 -3.05 8.94 31.95
C ALA A 91 -1.99 8.53 30.92
N GLY A 92 -1.39 9.49 30.23
CA GLY A 92 -0.39 9.28 29.18
C GLY A 92 0.46 10.52 28.93
N GLY A 93 1.57 10.36 28.23
CA GLY A 93 2.56 11.40 27.98
C GLY A 93 3.43 11.71 29.20
N ASP A 94 4.08 12.87 29.20
CA ASP A 94 5.07 13.27 30.23
C ASP A 94 4.56 13.06 31.66
N VAL A 95 3.27 13.32 31.92
CA VAL A 95 2.68 13.17 33.27
C VAL A 95 2.67 11.73 33.75
N ALA A 96 2.56 10.75 32.85
CA ALA A 96 2.57 9.33 33.20
C ALA A 96 4.01 8.80 33.39
N GLY A 97 5.04 9.57 33.03
CA GLY A 97 6.44 9.18 33.20
C GLY A 97 6.86 7.98 32.36
N VAL A 98 6.17 7.76 31.23
CA VAL A 98 6.43 6.64 30.31
C VAL A 98 6.87 7.09 28.92
N ALA A 99 6.78 8.40 28.64
CA ALA A 99 7.15 9.01 27.36
C ALA A 99 8.24 10.06 27.57
N GLU A 100 9.21 10.11 26.66
CA GLU A 100 10.30 11.09 26.63
C GLU A 100 10.23 12.00 25.39
N THR A 101 9.31 11.69 24.48
CA THR A 101 9.16 12.36 23.19
C THR A 101 7.69 12.68 22.88
N THR A 102 7.49 13.66 22.00
CA THR A 102 6.16 14.00 21.49
C THR A 102 5.46 12.79 20.86
N VAL A 103 6.17 11.96 20.09
CA VAL A 103 5.57 10.81 19.40
C VAL A 103 5.12 9.72 20.37
N GLU A 104 5.86 9.51 21.45
CA GLU A 104 5.45 8.59 22.52
C GLU A 104 4.22 9.12 23.26
N SER A 105 4.22 10.41 23.62
CA SER A 105 3.06 11.05 24.25
C SER A 105 1.78 10.97 23.40
N VAL A 106 1.91 11.18 22.08
CA VAL A 106 0.79 11.01 21.12
C VAL A 106 0.34 9.56 21.08
N ASN A 107 1.27 8.60 21.10
CA ASN A 107 0.95 7.18 21.11
C ASN A 107 0.27 6.75 22.42
N ASP A 108 0.66 7.30 23.56
CA ASP A 108 -0.04 7.05 24.83
C ASP A 108 -1.50 7.50 24.76
N GLY A 109 -1.74 8.70 24.23
CA GLY A 109 -3.11 9.17 23.97
C GLY A 109 -3.88 8.23 23.04
N LYS A 110 -3.23 7.70 22.00
CA LYS A 110 -3.83 6.73 21.07
C LYS A 110 -4.19 5.40 21.75
N ILE A 111 -3.32 4.88 22.62
CA ILE A 111 -3.58 3.66 23.40
C ILE A 111 -4.71 3.90 24.41
N ALA A 112 -4.63 4.99 25.16
CA ALA A 112 -5.64 5.39 26.14
C ALA A 112 -7.02 5.53 25.49
N ALA A 113 -7.11 6.09 24.28
CA ALA A 113 -8.38 6.24 23.56
C ALA A 113 -9.10 4.91 23.33
N TRP A 114 -8.38 3.84 22.97
CA TRP A 114 -8.96 2.51 22.82
C TRP A 114 -9.41 1.92 24.17
N SER A 115 -8.62 2.08 25.22
CA SER A 115 -8.96 1.60 26.56
C SER A 115 -10.15 2.34 27.17
N ILE A 116 -10.22 3.66 26.99
CA ILE A 116 -11.36 4.51 27.35
C ILE A 116 -12.60 4.04 26.60
N HIS A 117 -12.51 3.84 25.29
CA HIS A 117 -13.60 3.32 24.47
C HIS A 117 -14.12 1.99 25.02
N LYS A 118 -13.22 1.02 25.27
CA LYS A 118 -13.58 -0.28 25.82
C LYS A 118 -14.23 -0.17 27.20
N TYR A 119 -13.69 0.67 28.07
CA TYR A 119 -14.25 0.92 29.39
C TYR A 119 -15.68 1.47 29.31
N ILE A 120 -15.89 2.57 28.55
CA ILE A 120 -17.21 3.19 28.40
C ILE A 120 -18.22 2.19 27.81
N GLN A 121 -17.83 1.44 26.77
CA GLN A 121 -18.70 0.44 26.16
C GLN A 121 -19.10 -0.67 27.15
N SER A 122 -18.17 -1.10 28.01
CA SER A 122 -18.47 -2.10 29.04
C SER A 122 -19.52 -1.63 30.05
N LEU A 123 -19.60 -0.33 30.35
CA LEU A 123 -20.63 0.24 31.24
C LEU A 123 -22.04 0.15 30.63
N HIS A 124 -22.13 0.03 29.31
CA HIS A 124 -23.37 -0.13 28.56
C HIS A 124 -23.64 -1.58 28.15
N GLY A 125 -22.86 -2.55 28.65
CA GLY A 125 -23.01 -3.97 28.33
C GLY A 125 -22.52 -4.37 26.94
N ASN A 126 -21.73 -3.51 26.28
CA ASN A 126 -21.20 -3.78 24.95
C ASN A 126 -19.78 -4.37 25.04
N ASP A 127 -19.53 -5.46 24.32
CA ASP A 127 -18.19 -6.03 24.12
C ASP A 127 -17.62 -5.60 22.77
N VAL A 128 -16.51 -4.87 22.81
CA VAL A 128 -15.79 -4.38 21.62
C VAL A 128 -14.59 -5.26 21.24
N GLY A 129 -14.40 -6.38 21.95
CA GLY A 129 -13.35 -7.34 21.71
C GLY A 129 -11.98 -6.95 22.27
N SER A 130 -10.96 -7.71 21.88
CA SER A 130 -9.57 -7.51 22.28
C SER A 130 -8.72 -6.82 21.22
N THR A 131 -9.06 -6.98 19.93
CA THR A 131 -8.31 -6.37 18.82
C THR A 131 -8.69 -4.90 18.64
N PRO A 132 -7.75 -3.95 18.80
CA PRO A 132 -8.03 -2.53 18.61
C PRO A 132 -8.43 -2.20 17.17
N LYS A 133 -9.51 -1.43 17.01
CA LYS A 133 -10.04 -0.95 15.71
C LYS A 133 -10.16 0.57 15.72
N LEU A 134 -9.03 1.26 15.90
CA LEU A 134 -8.98 2.72 15.83
C LEU A 134 -9.26 3.19 14.40
N PRO A 135 -10.09 4.23 14.21
CA PRO A 135 -10.39 4.75 12.88
C PRO A 135 -9.14 5.35 12.23
N MET A 136 -9.14 5.34 10.89
CA MET A 136 -8.17 6.11 10.11
C MET A 136 -8.52 7.60 10.14
N PHE A 137 -7.62 8.42 9.60
CA PHE A 137 -7.89 9.85 9.37
C PHE A 137 -8.63 10.00 8.04
N TYR A 138 -9.72 10.78 8.03
CA TYR A 138 -10.56 11.02 6.85
C TYR A 138 -10.72 12.51 6.58
N THR A 139 -10.90 12.86 5.32
CA THR A 139 -11.15 14.21 4.80
C THR A 139 -12.22 14.17 3.71
N PRO A 140 -12.79 15.31 3.27
CA PRO A 140 -13.71 15.34 2.14
C PRO A 140 -13.12 14.78 0.81
N VAL A 141 -11.80 14.64 0.70
CA VAL A 141 -11.16 14.01 -0.47
C VAL A 141 -11.51 12.53 -0.56
N ASP A 142 -11.72 11.86 0.57
CA ASP A 142 -12.05 10.43 0.62
C ASP A 142 -13.49 10.15 0.15
N GLU A 143 -14.34 11.18 0.04
CA GLU A 143 -15.72 11.09 -0.47
C GLU A 143 -15.81 11.25 -2.00
N VAL A 144 -14.69 11.55 -2.68
CA VAL A 144 -14.67 11.73 -4.14
C VAL A 144 -14.98 10.40 -4.82
N ASP A 145 -16.08 10.35 -5.58
CA ASP A 145 -16.42 9.20 -6.43
C ASP A 145 -15.45 9.13 -7.62
N ILE A 146 -14.60 8.11 -7.60
CA ILE A 146 -13.65 7.80 -8.67
C ILE A 146 -14.13 6.64 -9.55
N SER A 147 -15.39 6.22 -9.45
CA SER A 147 -15.95 5.18 -10.31
C SER A 147 -16.10 5.66 -11.75
N VAL A 148 -16.07 4.72 -12.69
CA VAL A 148 -16.21 5.01 -14.12
C VAL A 148 -17.01 3.90 -14.80
N GLU A 149 -17.83 4.27 -15.78
CA GLU A 149 -18.48 3.31 -16.67
C GLU A 149 -17.80 3.35 -18.03
N MET A 150 -17.36 2.19 -18.50
CA MET A 150 -16.73 2.03 -19.81
C MET A 150 -17.33 0.80 -20.50
N CYS A 151 -17.80 0.98 -21.73
CA CYS A 151 -18.49 -0.04 -22.53
C CYS A 151 -19.79 -0.59 -21.91
N GLY A 152 -20.35 0.04 -20.88
CA GLY A 152 -21.49 -0.51 -20.12
C GLY A 152 -21.07 -1.39 -18.95
N VAL A 153 -19.77 -1.52 -18.70
CA VAL A 153 -19.20 -2.14 -17.50
C VAL A 153 -18.85 -1.03 -16.50
N LYS A 154 -19.35 -1.15 -15.27
CA LYS A 154 -19.05 -0.23 -14.17
C LYS A 154 -17.81 -0.70 -13.42
N PHE A 155 -16.81 0.18 -13.33
CA PHE A 155 -15.59 -0.02 -12.56
C PHE A 155 -15.66 0.80 -11.27
N GLU A 156 -15.32 0.19 -10.13
CA GLU A 156 -15.26 0.89 -8.84
C GLU A 156 -14.22 2.02 -8.83
N ASN A 157 -13.14 1.85 -9.59
CA ASN A 157 -12.11 2.85 -9.85
C ASN A 157 -11.40 2.51 -11.18
N PRO A 158 -10.72 3.46 -11.83
CA PRO A 158 -10.14 3.28 -13.15
C PRO A 158 -8.78 2.57 -13.12
N PHE A 159 -8.35 2.02 -11.98
CA PHE A 159 -7.02 1.42 -11.83
C PHE A 159 -7.10 -0.10 -11.90
N GLY A 160 -6.31 -0.69 -12.78
CA GLY A 160 -6.26 -2.14 -12.95
C GLY A 160 -4.87 -2.67 -13.26
N LEU A 161 -4.70 -3.97 -13.03
CA LEU A 161 -3.46 -4.67 -13.36
C LEU A 161 -3.49 -5.17 -14.80
N ALA A 162 -2.53 -4.76 -15.62
CA ALA A 162 -2.35 -5.24 -16.98
C ALA A 162 -1.99 -6.73 -17.03
N SER A 163 -2.18 -7.36 -18.19
CA SER A 163 -1.75 -8.75 -18.48
C SER A 163 -0.22 -8.83 -18.51
N ALA A 164 0.39 -9.12 -17.35
CA ALA A 164 1.81 -8.86 -17.12
C ALA A 164 2.34 -9.69 -15.92
N PRO A 165 3.63 -9.60 -15.55
CA PRO A 165 4.15 -10.30 -14.38
C PRO A 165 3.34 -10.10 -13.07
N PRO A 166 2.75 -8.92 -12.76
CA PRO A 166 1.88 -8.75 -11.59
C PRO A 166 0.61 -9.62 -11.58
N THR A 167 0.20 -10.17 -12.73
CA THR A 167 -0.96 -11.05 -12.87
C THR A 167 -0.55 -12.47 -13.26
N THR A 168 0.66 -12.90 -12.89
CA THR A 168 1.20 -14.24 -13.18
C THR A 168 0.35 -15.39 -12.63
N SER A 169 -0.44 -15.17 -11.56
CA SER A 169 -1.23 -16.21 -10.91
C SER A 169 -2.53 -15.68 -10.29
N GLY A 170 -3.56 -16.54 -10.22
CA GLY A 170 -4.84 -16.23 -9.57
C GLY A 170 -4.70 -15.67 -8.14
N PRO A 171 -3.85 -16.24 -7.26
CA PRO A 171 -3.61 -15.67 -5.93
C PRO A 171 -3.03 -14.25 -5.92
N MET A 172 -2.28 -13.84 -6.95
CA MET A 172 -1.82 -12.45 -7.08
C MET A 172 -2.99 -11.53 -7.44
N CYS A 173 -3.83 -11.93 -8.39
CA CYS A 173 -5.05 -11.20 -8.76
C CYS A 173 -6.01 -11.05 -7.57
N ARG A 174 -6.19 -12.11 -6.78
CA ARG A 174 -6.99 -12.08 -5.54
C ARG A 174 -6.48 -11.04 -4.55
N ARG A 175 -5.18 -11.01 -4.30
CA ARG A 175 -4.57 -10.01 -3.41
C ARG A 175 -4.74 -8.60 -3.97
N ALA A 176 -4.62 -8.40 -5.28
CA ALA A 176 -4.88 -7.10 -5.90
C ALA A 176 -6.30 -6.59 -5.60
N PHE A 177 -7.32 -7.44 -5.69
CA PHE A 177 -8.68 -7.06 -5.32
C PHE A 177 -8.84 -6.78 -3.83
N GLN A 178 -8.17 -7.53 -2.95
CA GLN A 178 -8.15 -7.26 -1.51
C GLN A 178 -7.51 -5.90 -1.18
N GLU A 179 -6.53 -5.48 -1.96
CA GLU A 179 -5.88 -4.15 -1.85
C GLU A 179 -6.65 -3.03 -2.58
N GLY A 180 -7.80 -3.33 -3.18
CA GLY A 180 -8.71 -2.31 -3.73
C GLY A 180 -8.58 -2.01 -5.23
N TRP A 181 -7.73 -2.73 -5.99
CA TRP A 181 -7.68 -2.58 -7.46
C TRP A 181 -9.07 -2.79 -8.08
N GLY A 182 -9.47 -1.94 -9.03
CA GLY A 182 -10.80 -1.97 -9.64
C GLY A 182 -11.00 -3.13 -10.61
N PHE A 183 -9.94 -3.48 -11.34
CA PHE A 183 -9.96 -4.58 -12.31
C PHE A 183 -8.61 -5.29 -12.44
N VAL A 184 -8.61 -6.52 -12.96
CA VAL A 184 -7.38 -7.20 -13.37
C VAL A 184 -7.53 -7.84 -14.74
N LEU A 185 -6.43 -7.92 -15.47
CA LEU A 185 -6.29 -8.78 -16.63
C LEU A 185 -5.59 -10.08 -16.19
N THR A 186 -6.10 -11.23 -16.62
CA THR A 186 -5.32 -12.47 -16.51
C THR A 186 -4.04 -12.32 -17.31
N LYS A 187 -2.94 -12.97 -16.91
CA LYS A 187 -1.80 -13.15 -17.82
C LYS A 187 -2.32 -13.87 -19.06
N THR A 188 -1.99 -13.37 -20.25
CA THR A 188 -2.47 -13.92 -21.52
C THR A 188 -2.30 -15.44 -21.53
N PHE A 189 -3.36 -16.18 -21.86
CA PHE A 189 -3.29 -17.64 -21.95
C PHE A 189 -3.93 -18.13 -23.25
N GLY A 190 -3.51 -19.31 -23.68
CA GLY A 190 -4.02 -19.98 -24.88
C GLY A 190 -4.60 -21.34 -24.55
N LEU A 191 -4.98 -22.08 -25.59
CA LEU A 191 -5.36 -23.48 -25.48
C LEU A 191 -4.14 -24.35 -25.11
N ASP A 192 -4.39 -25.52 -24.52
CA ASP A 192 -3.32 -26.40 -24.04
C ASP A 192 -2.36 -26.85 -25.17
N LYS A 193 -2.82 -26.89 -26.41
CA LYS A 193 -2.01 -27.19 -27.61
C LYS A 193 -0.98 -26.08 -27.94
N ASP A 194 -1.20 -24.88 -27.43
CA ASP A 194 -0.39 -23.68 -27.65
C ASP A 194 0.45 -23.32 -26.41
N LEU A 195 0.62 -24.25 -25.46
CA LEU A 195 1.46 -24.06 -24.28
C LEU A 195 2.90 -23.68 -24.66
N VAL A 196 3.44 -22.72 -23.91
CA VAL A 196 4.79 -22.19 -24.11
C VAL A 196 5.65 -22.43 -22.87
N THR A 197 6.95 -22.32 -23.05
CA THR A 197 7.94 -22.35 -21.95
C THR A 197 8.80 -21.10 -22.04
N ASN A 198 8.87 -20.35 -20.94
CA ASN A 198 9.70 -19.15 -20.84
C ASN A 198 11.19 -19.50 -20.70
N VAL A 199 12.06 -18.57 -21.11
CA VAL A 199 13.51 -18.64 -20.87
C VAL A 199 13.91 -17.80 -19.65
N SER A 200 15.16 -17.96 -19.20
CA SER A 200 15.74 -17.14 -18.12
C SER A 200 17.21 -16.84 -18.44
N PRO A 201 17.69 -15.58 -18.31
CA PRO A 201 16.98 -14.38 -17.85
C PRO A 201 16.01 -13.82 -18.90
N ARG A 202 14.93 -13.15 -18.45
CA ARG A 202 13.88 -12.63 -19.36
C ARG A 202 13.27 -11.29 -19.01
N ILE A 203 13.52 -10.74 -17.83
CA ILE A 203 13.08 -9.40 -17.42
C ILE A 203 14.31 -8.68 -16.89
N VAL A 204 14.60 -7.51 -17.45
CA VAL A 204 15.75 -6.69 -17.06
C VAL A 204 15.32 -5.26 -16.84
N ARG A 205 16.03 -4.56 -15.95
CA ARG A 205 15.86 -3.11 -15.79
C ARG A 205 16.27 -2.38 -17.07
N GLY A 206 15.60 -1.27 -17.35
CA GLY A 206 15.96 -0.38 -18.44
C GLY A 206 17.24 0.41 -18.17
N SER A 207 17.92 0.81 -19.24
CA SER A 207 19.07 1.73 -19.22
C SER A 207 18.67 3.18 -19.54
N THR A 208 17.36 3.47 -19.61
CA THR A 208 16.80 4.76 -20.04
C THR A 208 17.14 5.94 -19.13
N VAL A 209 17.54 5.67 -17.88
CA VAL A 209 17.86 6.68 -16.86
C VAL A 209 19.27 6.50 -16.27
N GLY A 210 20.17 5.86 -17.01
CA GLY A 210 21.55 5.61 -16.56
C GLY A 210 21.65 4.55 -15.45
N PRO A 211 22.77 4.51 -14.70
CA PRO A 211 23.09 3.45 -13.74
C PRO A 211 22.42 3.65 -12.36
N ILE A 212 21.13 3.99 -12.36
CA ILE A 212 20.33 4.15 -11.13
C ILE A 212 19.66 2.82 -10.78
N TYR A 213 20.06 2.16 -9.71
CA TYR A 213 19.50 0.88 -9.23
C TYR A 213 18.52 1.09 -8.06
N GLY A 214 17.73 0.07 -7.73
CA GLY A 214 16.79 0.13 -6.61
C GLY A 214 15.42 0.71 -7.02
N PRO A 215 14.80 1.59 -6.23
CA PRO A 215 13.46 2.11 -6.53
C PRO A 215 13.43 2.98 -7.80
N ASN A 216 12.22 3.26 -8.31
CA ASN A 216 11.98 4.22 -9.40
C ASN A 216 12.75 3.89 -10.69
N GLN A 217 12.70 2.63 -11.09
CA GLN A 217 13.21 2.20 -12.39
C GLN A 217 12.50 2.93 -13.54
N GLY A 218 13.26 3.59 -14.42
CA GLY A 218 12.69 4.37 -15.52
C GLY A 218 11.99 3.50 -16.58
N SER A 219 12.39 2.24 -16.73
CA SER A 219 11.69 1.25 -17.54
C SER A 219 12.14 -0.17 -17.22
N PHE A 220 11.46 -1.15 -17.85
CA PHE A 220 11.87 -2.55 -17.91
C PHE A 220 11.84 -3.01 -19.37
N LEU A 221 12.69 -3.98 -19.69
CA LEU A 221 12.63 -4.74 -20.94
C LEU A 221 12.35 -6.19 -20.61
N ASN A 222 11.46 -6.83 -21.38
CA ASN A 222 11.16 -8.23 -21.23
C ASN A 222 11.12 -8.97 -22.57
N ILE A 223 11.47 -10.26 -22.51
CA ILE A 223 11.28 -11.24 -23.57
C ILE A 223 10.36 -12.38 -23.08
N GLU A 224 9.42 -12.03 -22.19
CA GLU A 224 8.49 -12.99 -21.61
C GLU A 224 7.36 -13.33 -22.61
N LEU A 225 6.95 -14.60 -22.62
CA LEU A 225 5.85 -15.08 -23.46
C LEU A 225 4.50 -14.95 -22.73
N ILE A 226 3.47 -15.59 -23.28
CA ILE A 226 2.19 -15.80 -22.61
C ILE A 226 2.36 -16.69 -21.36
N SER A 227 1.27 -16.91 -20.62
CA SER A 227 1.27 -17.74 -19.42
C SER A 227 1.72 -19.18 -19.70
N GLU A 228 2.57 -19.71 -18.82
CA GLU A 228 2.94 -21.14 -18.80
C GLU A 228 1.88 -22.00 -18.09
N LYS A 229 0.79 -21.39 -17.59
CA LYS A 229 -0.31 -22.09 -16.92
C LYS A 229 -1.40 -22.42 -17.93
N SER A 230 -2.02 -23.58 -17.77
CA SER A 230 -3.04 -24.10 -18.68
C SER A 230 -4.30 -23.22 -18.72
N SER A 231 -5.08 -23.41 -19.80
CA SER A 231 -6.40 -22.81 -19.95
C SER A 231 -7.31 -23.16 -18.75
N ALA A 232 -7.35 -24.42 -18.36
CA ALA A 232 -8.14 -24.90 -17.22
C ALA A 232 -7.81 -24.18 -15.90
N TYR A 233 -6.52 -23.89 -15.65
CA TYR A 233 -6.11 -23.11 -14.49
C TYR A 233 -6.73 -21.71 -14.49
N TRP A 234 -6.64 -21.00 -15.61
CA TRP A 234 -7.13 -19.62 -15.70
C TRP A 234 -8.65 -19.54 -15.66
N LEU A 235 -9.35 -20.47 -16.32
CA LEU A 235 -10.81 -20.55 -16.27
C LEU A 235 -11.31 -20.78 -14.84
N GLN A 236 -10.65 -21.67 -14.09
CA GLN A 236 -10.97 -21.88 -12.68
C GLN A 236 -10.68 -20.62 -11.84
N CYS A 237 -9.55 -19.95 -12.07
CA CYS A 237 -9.23 -18.71 -11.37
C CYS A 237 -10.25 -17.60 -11.64
N ILE A 238 -10.69 -17.43 -12.89
CA ILE A 238 -11.72 -16.43 -13.27
C ILE A 238 -13.00 -16.70 -12.48
N LYS A 239 -13.46 -17.96 -12.46
CA LYS A 239 -14.67 -18.36 -11.75
C LYS A 239 -14.58 -18.08 -10.25
N GLU A 240 -13.44 -18.41 -9.62
CA GLU A 240 -13.20 -18.14 -8.20
C GLU A 240 -13.13 -16.64 -7.89
N LEU A 241 -12.44 -15.87 -8.74
CA LEU A 241 -12.32 -14.42 -8.56
C LEU A 241 -13.68 -13.74 -8.68
N LYS A 242 -14.50 -14.13 -9.65
CA LYS A 242 -15.84 -13.55 -9.82
C LYS A 242 -16.84 -13.98 -8.76
N HIS A 243 -16.70 -15.20 -8.25
CA HIS A 243 -17.48 -15.66 -7.11
C HIS A 243 -17.16 -14.84 -5.85
N ASP A 244 -15.88 -14.64 -5.55
CA ASP A 244 -15.46 -13.99 -4.32
C ASP A 244 -15.49 -12.44 -4.40
N PHE A 245 -15.40 -11.88 -5.61
CA PHE A 245 -15.37 -10.45 -5.87
C PHE A 245 -16.35 -10.08 -7.00
N PRO A 246 -17.67 -10.17 -6.77
CA PRO A 246 -18.67 -10.00 -7.84
C PRO A 246 -18.67 -8.60 -8.46
N THR A 247 -18.31 -7.57 -7.71
CA THR A 247 -18.24 -6.17 -8.16
C THR A 247 -16.94 -5.81 -8.87
N LYS A 248 -15.89 -6.63 -8.73
CA LYS A 248 -14.60 -6.43 -9.37
C LYS A 248 -14.61 -6.95 -10.80
N ILE A 249 -13.90 -6.26 -11.68
CA ILE A 249 -13.87 -6.61 -13.11
C ILE A 249 -12.70 -7.53 -13.42
N VAL A 250 -12.98 -8.69 -14.00
CA VAL A 250 -11.98 -9.66 -14.47
C VAL A 250 -11.99 -9.67 -16.00
N ILE A 251 -10.86 -9.27 -16.56
CA ILE A 251 -10.64 -9.25 -18.01
C ILE A 251 -9.80 -10.47 -18.38
N ALA A 252 -10.35 -11.37 -19.19
CA ALA A 252 -9.61 -12.53 -19.66
C ALA A 252 -8.77 -12.16 -20.89
N SER A 253 -7.45 -12.11 -20.71
CA SER A 253 -6.49 -11.92 -21.80
C SER A 253 -6.22 -13.26 -22.48
N ILE A 254 -6.55 -13.37 -23.76
CA ILE A 254 -6.46 -14.62 -24.52
C ILE A 254 -5.69 -14.47 -25.84
N MET A 255 -5.07 -15.56 -26.29
CA MET A 255 -4.35 -15.64 -27.55
C MET A 255 -4.47 -17.02 -28.18
N CYS A 256 -4.78 -17.07 -29.47
CA CYS A 256 -4.78 -18.29 -30.28
C CYS A 256 -4.03 -18.08 -31.60
N THR A 257 -3.72 -19.18 -32.30
CA THR A 257 -3.35 -19.13 -33.72
C THR A 257 -4.45 -18.51 -34.58
N TYR A 258 -4.17 -18.17 -35.84
CA TYR A 258 -5.19 -17.70 -36.79
C TYR A 258 -6.14 -18.84 -37.22
N ASN A 259 -7.00 -19.26 -36.29
CA ASN A 259 -7.96 -20.35 -36.43
C ASN A 259 -9.27 -19.95 -35.74
N GLU A 260 -10.36 -19.91 -36.51
CA GLU A 260 -11.68 -19.48 -36.01
C GLU A 260 -12.19 -20.36 -34.87
N GLU A 261 -12.06 -21.68 -34.99
CA GLU A 261 -12.57 -22.63 -33.99
C GLU A 261 -11.89 -22.44 -32.63
N ASP A 262 -10.58 -22.21 -32.62
CA ASP A 262 -9.81 -22.00 -31.40
C ASP A 262 -10.20 -20.71 -30.68
N TRP A 263 -10.28 -19.60 -31.42
CA TRP A 263 -10.67 -18.30 -30.88
C TRP A 263 -12.10 -18.35 -30.31
N VAL A 264 -13.02 -18.96 -31.05
CA VAL A 264 -14.42 -19.14 -30.63
C VAL A 264 -14.51 -20.03 -29.39
N LEU A 265 -13.76 -21.14 -29.35
CA LEU A 265 -13.75 -22.06 -28.21
C LEU A 265 -13.24 -21.36 -26.94
N LEU A 266 -12.07 -20.74 -27.00
CA LEU A 266 -11.44 -20.13 -25.83
C LEU A 266 -12.23 -18.93 -25.31
N ALA A 267 -12.78 -18.11 -26.22
CA ALA A 267 -13.63 -16.98 -25.84
C ALA A 267 -14.92 -17.43 -25.12
N LYS A 268 -15.59 -18.49 -25.62
CA LYS A 268 -16.77 -19.07 -24.94
C LYS A 268 -16.42 -19.61 -23.56
N GLN A 269 -15.31 -20.32 -23.44
CA GLN A 269 -14.89 -20.85 -22.14
C GLN A 269 -14.65 -19.73 -21.13
N CYS A 270 -14.06 -18.62 -21.55
CA CYS A 270 -13.89 -17.44 -20.69
C CYS A 270 -15.23 -16.78 -20.32
N GLU A 271 -16.18 -16.71 -21.26
CA GLU A 271 -17.55 -16.23 -20.99
C GLU A 271 -18.27 -17.12 -19.98
N ASP A 272 -18.21 -18.44 -20.17
CA ASP A 272 -18.81 -19.43 -19.27
C ASP A 272 -18.15 -19.43 -17.88
N ALA A 273 -16.86 -19.11 -17.79
CA ALA A 273 -16.15 -18.92 -16.53
C ALA A 273 -16.56 -17.65 -15.78
N GLY A 274 -17.22 -16.70 -16.46
CA GLY A 274 -17.74 -15.47 -15.89
C GLY A 274 -16.85 -14.25 -16.06
N ALA A 275 -15.87 -14.26 -16.97
CA ALA A 275 -15.10 -13.05 -17.29
C ALA A 275 -16.05 -11.91 -17.70
N ASP A 276 -15.77 -10.68 -17.26
CA ASP A 276 -16.61 -9.53 -17.62
C ASP A 276 -16.26 -9.00 -19.01
N ILE A 277 -14.97 -9.10 -19.38
CA ILE A 277 -14.37 -8.52 -20.57
C ILE A 277 -13.37 -9.52 -21.18
N LEU A 278 -13.24 -9.54 -22.50
CA LEU A 278 -12.15 -10.23 -23.20
C LEU A 278 -11.12 -9.22 -23.71
N GLU A 279 -9.84 -9.49 -23.45
CA GLU A 279 -8.72 -8.81 -24.11
C GLU A 279 -8.10 -9.77 -25.14
N LEU A 280 -8.10 -9.38 -26.41
CA LEU A 280 -7.42 -10.14 -27.45
C LEU A 280 -5.97 -9.67 -27.56
N ASN A 281 -5.03 -10.52 -27.17
CA ASN A 281 -3.60 -10.24 -27.33
C ASN A 281 -3.18 -10.56 -28.76
N LEU A 282 -2.97 -9.52 -29.57
CA LEU A 282 -2.54 -9.63 -30.97
C LEU A 282 -1.08 -9.16 -31.17
N SER A 283 -0.32 -9.02 -30.09
CA SER A 283 0.84 -8.13 -30.09
C SER A 283 2.20 -8.80 -29.81
N CYS A 284 2.26 -10.11 -29.51
CA CYS A 284 3.54 -10.75 -29.15
C CYS A 284 4.49 -10.93 -30.37
N PRO A 285 5.67 -10.27 -30.42
CA PRO A 285 6.62 -10.31 -31.56
C PRO A 285 7.57 -11.51 -31.59
N HIS A 286 7.65 -12.29 -30.51
CA HIS A 286 8.75 -13.22 -30.31
C HIS A 286 8.34 -14.66 -30.64
N GLY A 287 9.01 -15.26 -31.64
CA GLY A 287 9.04 -16.71 -31.86
C GLY A 287 7.80 -17.37 -32.49
N MET A 288 6.78 -16.60 -32.88
CA MET A 288 5.51 -17.13 -33.44
C MET A 288 5.23 -16.71 -34.89
N GLY A 289 6.12 -15.96 -35.54
CA GLY A 289 5.94 -15.52 -36.93
C GLY A 289 5.81 -16.68 -37.93
N GLU A 290 6.56 -17.76 -37.71
CA GLU A 290 6.50 -18.98 -38.54
C GLU A 290 5.20 -19.78 -38.33
N LYS A 291 4.44 -19.49 -37.27
CA LYS A 291 3.16 -20.14 -36.92
C LYS A 291 1.94 -19.23 -37.09
N GLY A 292 2.12 -17.99 -37.59
CA GLY A 292 1.02 -17.06 -37.82
C GLY A 292 0.30 -16.58 -36.55
N MET A 293 1.02 -16.34 -35.44
CA MET A 293 0.44 -15.76 -34.22
C MET A 293 1.12 -14.45 -33.80
N GLY A 294 0.47 -13.66 -32.95
CA GLY A 294 1.04 -12.47 -32.33
C GLY A 294 1.23 -11.30 -33.31
N LEU A 295 2.40 -10.66 -33.31
CA LEU A 295 2.69 -9.42 -34.06
C LEU A 295 2.37 -9.50 -35.56
N ALA A 296 2.50 -10.68 -36.18
CA ALA A 296 2.12 -10.88 -37.58
C ALA A 296 0.60 -10.69 -37.84
N CYS A 297 -0.23 -10.94 -36.83
CA CYS A 297 -1.68 -10.73 -36.89
C CYS A 297 -2.07 -9.28 -36.55
N GLY A 298 -1.44 -8.66 -35.54
CA GLY A 298 -1.71 -7.27 -35.14
C GLY A 298 -1.38 -6.25 -36.24
N GLN A 299 -0.36 -6.55 -37.06
CA GLN A 299 0.10 -5.70 -38.17
C GLN A 299 -0.83 -5.71 -39.40
N ASP A 300 -1.73 -6.69 -39.53
CA ASP A 300 -2.65 -6.79 -40.66
C ASP A 300 -4.10 -6.49 -40.24
N SER A 301 -4.61 -5.36 -40.71
CA SER A 301 -5.98 -4.90 -40.43
C SER A 301 -7.07 -5.89 -40.81
N ASN A 302 -6.85 -6.71 -41.84
CA ASN A 302 -7.81 -7.72 -42.26
C ASN A 302 -7.81 -8.90 -41.28
N ILE A 303 -6.64 -9.31 -40.79
CA ILE A 303 -6.52 -10.38 -39.79
C ILE A 303 -7.19 -9.93 -38.49
N VAL A 304 -6.86 -8.73 -37.99
CA VAL A 304 -7.49 -8.15 -36.78
C VAL A 304 -9.00 -8.10 -36.94
N LYS A 305 -9.52 -7.54 -38.06
CA LYS A 305 -10.96 -7.46 -38.32
C LYS A 305 -11.62 -8.84 -38.39
N THR A 306 -10.92 -9.83 -38.92
CA THR A 306 -11.43 -11.20 -39.05
C THR A 306 -11.53 -11.89 -37.70
N ILE A 307 -10.48 -11.84 -36.88
CA ILE A 307 -10.50 -12.37 -35.50
C ILE A 307 -11.62 -11.71 -34.69
N CYS A 308 -11.71 -10.39 -34.78
CA CYS A 308 -12.78 -9.61 -34.16
C CYS A 308 -14.18 -10.06 -34.61
N SER A 309 -14.37 -10.30 -35.90
CA SER A 309 -15.62 -10.79 -36.48
C SER A 309 -15.99 -12.19 -35.94
N TRP A 310 -15.01 -13.08 -35.75
CA TRP A 310 -15.24 -14.40 -35.16
C TRP A 310 -15.74 -14.30 -33.73
N ILE A 311 -15.10 -13.48 -32.89
CA ILE A 311 -15.50 -13.35 -31.48
C ILE A 311 -16.83 -12.61 -31.33
N SER A 312 -17.05 -11.52 -32.07
CA SER A 312 -18.29 -10.72 -31.96
C SER A 312 -19.58 -11.47 -32.32
N LYS A 313 -19.49 -12.48 -33.18
CA LYS A 313 -20.62 -13.38 -33.50
C LYS A 313 -20.90 -14.41 -32.41
N THR A 314 -19.96 -14.58 -31.49
CA THR A 314 -19.91 -15.68 -30.54
C THR A 314 -20.33 -15.24 -29.15
N VAL A 315 -19.66 -14.23 -28.60
CA VAL A 315 -19.90 -13.76 -27.23
C VAL A 315 -20.99 -12.70 -27.21
N LYS A 316 -21.99 -12.91 -26.35
CA LYS A 316 -23.21 -12.07 -26.32
C LYS A 316 -23.15 -11.04 -25.21
N VAL A 317 -22.53 -11.39 -24.07
CA VAL A 317 -22.59 -10.61 -22.83
C VAL A 317 -21.31 -9.80 -22.62
N ILE A 318 -20.20 -10.22 -23.23
CA ILE A 318 -18.88 -9.66 -22.97
C ILE A 318 -18.48 -8.61 -24.00
N ASP A 319 -18.00 -7.46 -23.50
CA ASP A 319 -17.32 -6.43 -24.31
C ASP A 319 -15.88 -6.83 -24.63
N LEU A 320 -15.37 -6.34 -25.76
CA LEU A 320 -14.11 -6.81 -26.33
C LEU A 320 -13.09 -5.69 -26.51
N PHE A 321 -11.92 -5.90 -25.92
CA PHE A 321 -10.78 -5.00 -26.04
C PHE A 321 -9.69 -5.63 -26.88
N ILE A 322 -9.07 -4.81 -27.73
CA ILE A 322 -7.93 -5.20 -28.54
C ILE A 322 -6.71 -4.55 -27.94
N ASN A 323 -5.75 -5.37 -27.51
CA ASN A 323 -4.45 -4.88 -27.08
C ASN A 323 -3.54 -4.76 -28.31
N MET A 324 -3.18 -3.51 -28.63
CA MET A 324 -2.41 -3.16 -29.82
C MET A 324 -0.99 -2.74 -29.49
N TRP A 325 -0.06 -3.00 -30.40
CA TRP A 325 1.33 -2.63 -30.20
C TRP A 325 1.55 -1.12 -30.45
N GLY A 326 2.31 -0.46 -29.57
CA GLY A 326 2.43 1.02 -29.53
C GLY A 326 3.02 1.70 -30.78
N LEU A 327 3.66 0.95 -31.69
CA LEU A 327 4.21 1.50 -32.95
C LEU A 327 3.16 1.62 -34.09
N GLU A 328 1.89 1.30 -33.84
CA GLU A 328 0.83 1.26 -34.87
C GLU A 328 -0.27 2.33 -34.68
N GLN A 329 0.09 3.51 -34.17
CA GLN A 329 -0.88 4.60 -33.93
C GLN A 329 -1.65 5.04 -35.20
N GLU A 330 -1.11 4.82 -36.40
CA GLU A 330 -1.77 5.15 -37.67
C GLU A 330 -2.91 4.17 -38.04
N PHE A 331 -2.84 2.92 -37.56
CA PHE A 331 -3.83 1.86 -37.77
C PHE A 331 -5.17 2.19 -37.11
N CYS A 332 -5.15 2.64 -35.85
CA CYS A 332 -6.35 2.98 -35.09
C CYS A 332 -7.13 4.14 -35.71
N ARG A 333 -6.43 5.12 -36.31
CA ARG A 333 -7.08 6.25 -37.00
C ARG A 333 -7.84 5.82 -38.26
N ARG A 334 -7.46 4.70 -38.89
CA ARG A 334 -8.08 4.19 -40.13
C ARG A 334 -9.09 3.07 -39.88
N PHE A 335 -9.08 2.43 -38.70
CA PHE A 335 -10.07 1.41 -38.34
C PHE A 335 -11.44 2.07 -38.11
N LYS A 336 -12.27 2.12 -39.16
CA LYS A 336 -13.69 2.47 -39.07
C LYS A 336 -14.50 1.17 -39.09
N PRO A 337 -15.08 0.72 -37.97
CA PRO A 337 -15.97 -0.43 -38.00
C PRO A 337 -17.16 -0.10 -38.91
N THR A 338 -17.35 -0.89 -39.96
CA THR A 338 -18.37 -0.64 -41.00
C THR A 338 -19.79 -1.01 -40.56
N ASN A 339 -19.97 -1.49 -39.32
CA ASN A 339 -21.26 -1.91 -38.77
C ASN A 339 -21.50 -1.28 -37.39
N LYS A 340 -22.72 -0.76 -37.15
CA LYS A 340 -23.12 -0.10 -35.90
C LYS A 340 -23.04 -1.03 -34.68
N ASP A 341 -23.19 -2.33 -34.87
CA ASP A 341 -23.06 -3.33 -33.79
C ASP A 341 -21.60 -3.61 -33.40
N MET A 342 -20.64 -3.41 -34.33
CA MET A 342 -19.21 -3.47 -34.01
C MET A 342 -18.77 -2.22 -33.24
N LEU A 343 -19.25 -1.03 -33.59
CA LEU A 343 -18.89 0.22 -32.92
C LEU A 343 -19.19 0.25 -31.40
N LYS A 344 -20.09 -0.61 -30.91
CA LYS A 344 -20.42 -0.72 -29.48
C LYS A 344 -19.52 -1.67 -28.69
N LYS A 345 -18.79 -2.57 -29.37
CA LYS A 345 -18.10 -3.70 -28.74
C LYS A 345 -16.58 -3.68 -28.87
N PHE A 346 -15.99 -2.76 -29.64
CA PHE A 346 -14.56 -2.76 -29.94
C PHE A 346 -13.86 -1.50 -29.44
N HIS A 347 -12.93 -1.69 -28.53
CA HIS A 347 -12.12 -0.62 -27.95
C HIS A 347 -10.63 -1.00 -27.98
N VAL A 348 -9.78 -0.06 -28.40
CA VAL A 348 -8.33 -0.27 -28.47
C VAL A 348 -7.68 0.34 -27.23
N THR A 349 -6.88 -0.46 -26.53
CA THR A 349 -6.08 -0.05 -25.37
C THR A 349 -4.60 -0.14 -25.71
N PHE A 350 -3.81 0.83 -25.22
CA PHE A 350 -2.35 0.94 -25.40
C PHE A 350 -1.59 0.43 -24.19
#